data_AF-A0A553WIX7-F1
#
_entry.id   AF-A0A553WIX7-F1
#
_cell.length_a   1.000
_cell.length_b   1.000
_cell.length_c   1.000
_cell.angle_alpha   90.00
_cell.angle_beta   90.00
_cell.angle_gamma   90.00
#
_symmetry.space_group_name_H-M   'P 1'
#
loop_
_entity.id
_entity.type
_entity.pdbx_description
1 polymer ?
#
loop_
_entity_poly.entity_id
_entity_poly.type
_entity_poly.pdbx_seq_one_letter_code
_entity_poly.pdbx_strand_id
1 'polypeptide(L)'
;MTSAILEPVVALAIWTMIVWIWMYATRIPAMNRAGIDGVNMVGSTGGGLRSDLTAKGEIKASWVADNYNHLHEAPTVFYAISIVLAIIGQGDGLNATIAWAYVGLRIAHSLVQILVNRVVVRFLLFVLSTIALMMLVTHAAMAIFMH
;
A
#
# COMPACT_ATOMS: atom_id res chain seq x y z
N MET A 1 -15.69 -13.59 19.91
CA MET A 1 -14.32 -13.06 19.93
C MET A 1 -14.05 -12.45 18.57
N THR A 2 -13.43 -11.29 18.48
CA THR A 2 -13.01 -10.71 17.18
C THR A 2 -11.87 -11.54 16.62
N SER A 3 -11.94 -11.90 15.34
CA SER A 3 -10.88 -12.69 14.71
C SER A 3 -9.58 -11.88 14.61
N ALA A 4 -8.45 -12.49 15.00
CA ALA A 4 -7.17 -11.79 15.11
C ALA A 4 -6.66 -11.24 13.77
N ILE A 5 -7.02 -11.84 12.63
CA ILE A 5 -6.67 -11.34 11.29
C ILE A 5 -7.33 -9.99 10.94
N LEU A 6 -8.34 -9.55 11.68
CA LEU A 6 -8.95 -8.23 11.45
C LEU A 6 -8.03 -7.09 11.94
N GLU A 7 -7.14 -7.34 12.90
CA GLU A 7 -6.18 -6.35 13.37
C GLU A 7 -5.21 -5.88 12.27
N PRO A 8 -4.51 -6.77 11.53
CA PRO A 8 -3.63 -6.35 10.44
C PRO A 8 -4.39 -5.70 9.28
N VAL A 9 -5.65 -6.08 9.03
CA VAL A 9 -6.55 -5.39 8.09
C VAL A 9 -6.72 -3.93 8.48
N VAL A 10 -7.11 -3.65 9.71
CA VAL A 10 -7.29 -2.28 10.20
C VAL A 10 -5.96 -1.53 10.22
N ALA A 11 -4.86 -2.17 10.62
CA ALA A 11 -3.54 -1.56 10.65
C ALA A 11 -3.08 -1.07 9.27
N LEU A 12 -3.26 -1.88 8.22
CA LEU A 12 -2.89 -1.48 6.86
C LEU A 12 -3.80 -0.37 6.31
N ALA A 13 -5.08 -0.38 6.68
CA ALA A 13 -6.01 0.68 6.31
C ALA A 13 -5.61 2.02 6.96
N ILE A 14 -5.25 2.00 8.25
CA ILE A 14 -4.71 3.16 8.96
C ILE A 14 -3.43 3.66 8.27
N TRP A 15 -2.50 2.76 7.96
CA TRP A 15 -1.27 3.12 7.24
C TRP A 15 -1.56 3.79 5.90
N THR A 16 -2.55 3.30 5.16
CA THR A 16 -2.98 3.89 3.88
C THR A 16 -3.47 5.32 4.07
N MET A 17 -4.21 5.60 5.15
CA MET A 17 -4.66 6.96 5.47
C MET A 17 -3.52 7.87 5.92
N ILE A 18 -2.54 7.35 6.67
CA ILE A 18 -1.32 8.10 7.00
C ILE A 18 -0.57 8.51 5.74
N VAL A 19 -0.40 7.58 4.78
CA VAL A 19 0.27 7.88 3.50
C VAL A 19 -0.55 8.86 2.66
N TRP A 20 -1.88 8.81 2.69
CA TRP A 20 -2.74 9.79 2.03
C TRP A 20 -2.48 11.21 2.54
N ILE A 21 -2.45 11.38 3.88
CA ILE A 21 -2.12 12.67 4.50
C ILE A 21 -0.72 13.11 4.09
N TRP A 22 0.27 12.20 4.15
CA TRP A 22 1.65 12.49 3.75
C TRP A 22 1.74 12.92 2.28
N MET A 23 1.02 12.26 1.37
CA MET A 23 1.00 12.62 -0.03
C MET A 23 0.56 14.08 -0.22
N TYR A 24 -0.57 14.49 0.36
CA TYR A 24 -1.02 15.88 0.20
C TYR A 24 -0.10 16.89 0.91
N ALA A 25 0.38 16.54 2.10
CA ALA A 25 1.31 17.37 2.85
C ALA A 25 2.64 17.63 2.12
N THR A 26 3.05 16.73 1.22
CA THR A 26 4.28 16.90 0.42
C THR A 26 4.02 17.42 -0.98
N ARG A 27 2.92 17.00 -1.62
CA ARG A 27 2.57 17.33 -3.00
C ARG A 27 2.09 18.76 -3.17
N ILE A 28 1.24 19.27 -2.27
CA ILE A 28 0.72 20.64 -2.36
C ILE A 28 1.87 21.66 -2.25
N PRO A 29 2.79 21.57 -1.26
CA PRO A 29 3.92 22.50 -1.19
C PRO A 29 4.87 22.39 -2.39
N ALA A 30 5.07 21.18 -2.91
CA ALA A 30 5.89 20.96 -4.10
C ALA A 30 5.30 21.61 -5.35
N MET A 31 3.98 21.50 -5.56
CA MET A 31 3.29 22.18 -6.66
C MET A 31 3.43 23.70 -6.54
N ASN A 32 3.25 24.25 -5.33
CA ASN A 32 3.41 25.68 -5.09
C ASN A 32 4.83 26.17 -5.40
N ARG A 33 5.87 25.45 -4.97
CA ARG A 33 7.27 25.79 -5.28
C ARG A 33 7.60 25.63 -6.77
N ALA A 34 6.99 24.66 -7.44
CA ALA A 34 7.13 24.44 -8.87
C ALA A 34 6.38 25.47 -9.73
N GLY A 35 5.57 26.35 -9.12
CA GLY A 35 4.71 27.31 -9.82
C GLY A 35 3.54 26.63 -10.55
N ILE A 36 3.15 25.43 -10.14
CA ILE A 36 2.04 24.67 -10.73
C ILE A 36 0.77 25.09 -10.00
N ASP A 37 -0.12 25.78 -10.71
CA ASP A 37 -1.42 26.17 -10.20
C ASP A 37 -2.37 24.97 -10.15
N GLY A 38 -2.34 24.23 -9.04
CA GLY A 38 -3.21 23.08 -8.82
C GLY A 38 -4.70 23.41 -8.75
N VAL A 39 -5.09 24.67 -8.57
CA VAL A 39 -6.49 25.08 -8.46
C VAL A 39 -7.12 25.24 -9.84
N ASN A 40 -6.38 25.84 -10.77
CA ASN A 40 -6.85 26.06 -12.14
C ASN A 40 -6.39 24.98 -13.13
N MET A 41 -5.60 24.00 -12.69
CA MET A 41 -5.15 22.90 -13.53
C MET A 41 -6.31 21.97 -13.91
N VAL A 42 -6.69 21.99 -15.18
CA VAL A 42 -7.74 21.14 -15.76
C VAL A 42 -7.13 20.18 -16.78
N GLY A 43 -7.56 18.92 -16.78
CA GLY A 43 -7.14 17.91 -17.76
C GLY A 43 -5.75 17.31 -17.54
N SER A 44 -5.08 17.62 -16.43
CA SER A 44 -3.82 16.94 -16.07
C SER A 44 -4.08 15.50 -15.60
N THR A 45 -3.15 14.61 -15.93
CA THR A 45 -3.18 13.22 -15.47
C THR A 45 -2.21 13.03 -14.31
N GLY A 46 -2.36 11.93 -13.55
CA GLY A 46 -1.38 11.58 -12.51
C GLY A 46 0.05 11.50 -13.04
N GLY A 47 0.23 10.98 -14.26
CA GLY A 47 1.52 10.91 -14.96
C GLY A 47 2.04 12.27 -15.44
N GLY A 48 1.15 13.14 -15.94
CA GLY A 48 1.51 14.50 -16.38
C GLY A 48 1.98 15.39 -15.22
N LEU A 49 1.23 15.40 -14.11
CA LEU A 49 1.65 16.14 -12.92
C LEU A 49 2.99 15.62 -12.36
N ARG A 50 3.26 14.32 -12.49
CA ARG A 50 4.54 13.71 -12.11
C ARG A 50 5.69 14.21 -12.97
N SER A 51 5.52 14.27 -14.30
CA SER A 51 6.56 14.79 -15.19
C SER A 51 6.86 16.25 -14.90
N ASP A 52 5.83 17.05 -14.65
CA ASP A 52 5.99 18.49 -14.37
C ASP A 52 6.75 18.73 -13.06
N LEU A 53 6.38 18.01 -11.99
CA LEU A 53 7.10 18.06 -10.72
C LEU A 53 8.55 17.60 -10.86
N THR A 54 8.78 16.54 -11.63
CA THR A 54 10.14 16.03 -11.90
C THR A 54 10.98 17.05 -12.65
N ALA A 55 10.42 17.68 -13.69
CA ALA A 55 11.10 18.71 -14.48
C ALA A 55 11.48 19.94 -13.63
N LYS A 56 10.74 20.20 -12.56
CA LYS A 56 10.98 21.29 -11.59
C LYS A 56 11.83 20.87 -10.38
N GLY A 57 12.33 19.63 -10.35
CA GLY A 57 13.19 19.12 -9.27
C GLY A 57 12.46 18.58 -8.03
N GLU A 58 11.13 18.52 -8.06
CA GLU A 58 10.26 18.08 -6.95
C GLU A 58 9.97 16.57 -6.99
N ILE A 59 11.03 15.78 -7.20
CA ILE A 59 10.94 14.34 -7.46
C ILE A 59 10.32 13.58 -6.27
N LYS A 60 10.67 13.97 -5.04
CA LYS A 60 10.22 13.27 -3.83
C LYS A 60 8.71 13.34 -3.61
N ALA A 61 8.07 14.44 -4.00
CA ALA A 61 6.61 14.57 -3.91
C ALA A 61 5.88 13.55 -4.79
N SER A 62 6.52 13.15 -5.90
CA SER A 62 5.99 12.10 -6.78
C SER A 62 6.11 10.71 -6.16
N TRP A 63 7.16 10.43 -5.39
CA TRP A 63 7.36 9.11 -4.77
C TRP A 63 6.28 8.78 -3.73
N VAL A 64 5.80 9.77 -2.98
CA VAL A 64 4.73 9.57 -1.99
C VAL A 64 3.40 9.26 -2.69
N ALA A 65 3.11 9.95 -3.80
CA ALA A 65 1.93 9.69 -4.60
C ALA A 65 1.98 8.30 -5.28
N ASP A 66 3.12 7.94 -5.87
CA ASP A 66 3.33 6.62 -6.47
C ASP A 66 3.15 5.50 -5.42
N ASN A 67 3.64 5.73 -4.20
CA ASN A 67 3.46 4.78 -3.10
C ASN A 67 1.99 4.66 -2.65
N TYR A 68 1.26 5.77 -2.57
CA TYR A 68 -0.16 5.75 -2.24
C TYR A 68 -0.96 4.89 -3.24
N ASN A 69 -0.68 5.02 -4.54
CA ASN A 69 -1.31 4.19 -5.57
C ASN A 69 -0.95 2.70 -5.40
N HIS A 70 0.31 2.38 -5.13
CA HIS A 70 0.76 1.01 -4.87
C HIS A 70 0.11 0.35 -3.63
N LEU A 71 -0.29 1.14 -2.62
CA LEU A 71 -1.04 0.68 -1.46
C LEU A 71 -2.51 0.39 -1.76
N HIS A 72 -3.04 0.82 -2.92
CA HIS A 72 -4.37 0.44 -3.37
C HIS A 72 -4.34 -0.72 -4.36
N GLU A 73 -3.40 -0.74 -5.30
CA GLU A 73 -3.40 -1.76 -6.36
C GLU A 73 -3.18 -3.17 -5.82
N ALA A 74 -2.16 -3.35 -4.98
CA ALA A 74 -1.74 -4.69 -4.58
C ALA A 74 -2.38 -5.22 -3.25
N PRO A 75 -2.80 -4.39 -2.27
CA PRO A 75 -3.47 -4.88 -1.06
C PRO A 75 -4.96 -5.17 -1.16
N THR A 76 -5.62 -4.86 -2.27
CA THR A 76 -7.05 -5.16 -2.47
C THR A 76 -7.38 -6.64 -2.21
N VAL A 77 -6.54 -7.53 -2.73
CA VAL A 77 -6.68 -8.99 -2.52
C VAL A 77 -6.46 -9.36 -1.04
N PHE A 78 -5.51 -8.72 -0.36
CA PHE A 78 -5.26 -8.96 1.06
C PHE A 78 -6.50 -8.66 1.90
N TYR A 79 -7.11 -7.49 1.72
CA TYR A 79 -8.32 -7.14 2.46
C TYR A 79 -9.44 -8.14 2.23
N ALA A 80 -9.69 -8.53 0.98
CA ALA A 80 -10.74 -9.49 0.64
C ALA A 80 -10.49 -10.86 1.29
N ILE A 81 -9.28 -11.42 1.15
CA ILE A 81 -8.95 -12.76 1.65
C ILE A 81 -8.90 -12.80 3.18
N SER A 82 -8.37 -11.76 3.83
CA SER A 82 -8.37 -11.69 5.30
C SER A 82 -9.79 -11.63 5.87
N ILE A 83 -10.71 -10.91 5.22
CA ILE A 83 -12.12 -10.88 5.62
C ILE A 83 -12.78 -12.24 5.41
N VAL A 84 -12.52 -12.91 4.28
CA VAL A 84 -13.00 -14.27 4.02
C VAL A 84 -12.52 -15.24 5.11
N LEU A 85 -11.23 -15.24 5.41
CA LEU A 85 -10.64 -16.08 6.47
C LEU A 85 -11.26 -15.79 7.84
N ALA A 86 -11.55 -14.52 8.17
CA ALA A 86 -12.24 -14.16 9.40
C ALA A 86 -13.68 -14.72 9.44
N ILE A 87 -14.43 -14.63 8.34
CA ILE A 87 -15.84 -15.09 8.26
C ILE A 87 -15.92 -16.61 8.41
N ILE A 88 -15.02 -17.37 7.77
CA ILE A 88 -15.02 -18.85 7.85
C ILE A 88 -14.39 -19.38 9.15
N GLY A 89 -14.06 -18.51 10.11
CA GLY A 89 -13.49 -18.89 11.39
C GLY A 89 -12.02 -19.34 11.34
N GLN A 90 -11.31 -19.03 10.26
CA GLN A 90 -9.88 -19.35 10.08
C GLN A 90 -8.98 -18.12 10.22
N GLY A 91 -9.45 -17.02 10.79
CA GLY A 91 -8.63 -15.81 10.92
C GLY A 91 -7.70 -15.77 12.13
N ASP A 92 -7.54 -16.86 12.88
CA ASP A 92 -6.67 -16.91 14.06
C ASP A 92 -5.36 -17.70 13.81
N GLY A 93 -4.45 -17.68 14.78
CA GLY A 93 -3.20 -18.44 14.74
C GLY A 93 -2.31 -18.06 13.55
N LEU A 94 -1.96 -19.07 12.73
CA LEU A 94 -1.01 -18.91 11.63
C LEU A 94 -1.45 -17.85 10.61
N ASN A 95 -2.75 -17.78 10.29
CA ASN A 95 -3.27 -16.80 9.33
C ASN A 95 -3.12 -15.36 9.85
N ALA A 96 -3.33 -15.12 11.14
CA ALA A 96 -3.08 -13.83 11.75
C ALA A 96 -1.59 -13.46 11.73
N THR A 97 -0.69 -14.42 12.01
CA THR A 97 0.76 -14.19 11.95
C THR A 97 1.23 -13.84 10.54
N ILE A 98 0.77 -14.57 9.52
CA ILE A 98 1.12 -14.29 8.11
C ILE A 98 0.57 -12.92 7.69
N ALA A 99 -0.65 -12.57 8.12
CA ALA A 99 -1.22 -11.26 7.83
C ALA A 99 -0.43 -10.12 8.47
N TRP A 100 0.06 -10.27 9.71
CA TRP A 100 0.95 -9.29 10.32
C TRP A 100 2.30 -9.18 9.59
N ALA A 101 2.88 -10.31 9.16
CA ALA A 101 4.09 -10.30 8.34
C ALA A 101 3.88 -9.54 7.02
N TYR A 102 2.74 -9.78 6.35
CA TYR A 102 2.35 -9.04 5.15
C TYR A 102 2.28 -7.53 5.42
N VAL A 103 1.57 -7.10 6.47
CA VAL A 103 1.44 -5.68 6.83
C VAL A 103 2.78 -5.05 7.15
N GLY A 104 3.63 -5.72 7.93
CA GLY A 104 4.98 -5.24 8.24
C GLY A 104 5.84 -5.05 7.00
N LEU A 105 5.82 -6.03 6.08
CA LEU A 105 6.53 -5.93 4.80
C LEU A 105 5.99 -4.79 3.93
N ARG A 106 4.67 -4.55 3.94
CA ARG A 106 4.04 -3.44 3.21
C ARG A 106 4.42 -2.07 3.76
N ILE A 107 4.44 -1.92 5.07
CA ILE A 107 4.89 -0.68 5.71
C ILE A 107 6.37 -0.44 5.39
N ALA A 108 7.21 -1.47 5.49
CA ALA A 108 8.63 -1.38 5.13
C ALA A 108 8.83 -1.00 3.66
N HIS A 109 8.11 -1.66 2.74
CA HIS A 109 8.12 -1.31 1.31
C HIS A 109 7.73 0.15 1.09
N SER A 110 6.68 0.59 1.76
CA SER A 110 6.16 1.95 1.69
C SER A 110 7.19 2.98 2.14
N LEU A 111 7.84 2.74 3.28
CA LEU A 111 8.89 3.61 3.80
C LEU A 111 10.10 3.65 2.87
N VAL A 112 10.54 2.50 2.34
CA VAL A 112 11.65 2.44 1.37
C VAL A 112 11.31 3.24 0.12
N GLN A 113 10.10 3.09 -0.44
CA GLN A 113 9.68 3.81 -1.63
C GLN A 113 9.61 5.32 -1.41
N ILE A 114 9.06 5.75 -0.27
CA ILE A 114 8.92 7.18 0.06
C ILE A 114 10.28 7.84 0.37
N LEU A 115 11.16 7.17 1.11
CA LEU A 115 12.36 7.80 1.68
C LEU A 115 13.60 7.65 0.79
N VAL A 116 13.81 6.47 0.21
CA VAL A 116 15.08 6.09 -0.44
C VAL A 116 14.88 5.73 -1.91
N ASN A 117 13.73 5.16 -2.24
CA ASN A 117 13.31 4.69 -3.55
C ASN A 117 14.33 3.77 -4.28
N ARG A 118 15.09 2.97 -3.53
CA ARG A 118 16.04 2.01 -4.10
C ARG A 118 15.29 0.82 -4.70
N VAL A 119 15.37 0.68 -6.02
CA VAL A 119 14.57 -0.28 -6.83
C VAL A 119 14.70 -1.73 -6.36
N VAL A 120 15.92 -2.20 -6.12
CA VAL A 120 16.15 -3.59 -5.71
C VAL A 120 15.51 -3.90 -4.35
N VAL A 121 15.60 -2.96 -3.40
CA VAL A 121 15.07 -3.18 -2.05
C VAL A 121 13.54 -3.20 -2.06
N ARG A 122 12.90 -2.23 -2.75
CA ARG A 122 11.43 -2.24 -2.88
C ARG A 122 10.96 -3.49 -3.63
N PHE A 123 11.66 -3.93 -4.67
CA PHE A 123 11.30 -5.15 -5.39
C PHE A 123 11.35 -6.40 -4.49
N LEU A 124 12.40 -6.57 -3.68
CA LEU A 124 12.48 -7.68 -2.74
C LEU A 124 11.37 -7.66 -1.68
N LEU A 125 11.08 -6.48 -1.11
CA LEU A 125 9.99 -6.32 -0.14
C LEU A 125 8.63 -6.61 -0.77
N PHE A 126 8.43 -6.23 -2.04
CA PHE A 126 7.23 -6.54 -2.80
C PHE A 126 7.08 -8.05 -2.98
N VAL A 127 8.12 -8.74 -3.45
CA VAL A 127 8.10 -10.21 -3.65
C VAL A 127 7.79 -10.93 -2.34
N LEU A 128 8.46 -10.57 -1.24
CA LEU A 128 8.21 -11.17 0.07
C LEU A 128 6.76 -10.93 0.55
N SER A 129 6.23 -9.72 0.34
CA SER A 129 4.83 -9.41 0.65
C SER A 129 3.89 -10.28 -0.19
N THR A 130 4.16 -10.43 -1.47
CA THR A 130 3.34 -11.26 -2.38
C THR A 130 3.35 -12.72 -1.97
N ILE A 131 4.48 -13.27 -1.50
CA ILE A 131 4.53 -14.65 -0.98
C ILE A 131 3.63 -14.81 0.25
N ALA A 132 3.68 -13.88 1.21
CA ALA A 132 2.77 -13.92 2.36
C ALA A 132 1.29 -13.87 1.94
N LEU A 133 0.96 -13.01 0.96
CA LEU A 133 -0.39 -12.95 0.41
C LEU A 133 -0.82 -14.24 -0.29
N MET A 134 0.07 -14.86 -1.08
CA MET A 134 -0.20 -16.15 -1.72
C MET A 134 -0.51 -17.22 -0.68
N MET A 135 0.22 -17.27 0.44
CA MET A 135 -0.08 -18.23 1.52
C MET A 135 -1.49 -18.03 2.09
N LEU A 136 -1.91 -16.79 2.36
CA LEU A 136 -3.27 -16.50 2.84
C LEU A 136 -4.33 -16.92 1.82
N VAL A 137 -4.10 -16.64 0.54
CA VAL A 137 -4.99 -17.07 -0.56
C VAL A 137 -5.08 -18.58 -0.61
N THR A 138 -3.95 -19.28 -0.54
CA THR A 138 -3.92 -20.75 -0.55
C THR A 138 -4.66 -21.34 0.66
N HIS A 139 -4.48 -20.76 1.85
CA HIS A 139 -5.21 -21.19 3.04
C HIS A 139 -6.72 -20.99 2.89
N ALA A 140 -7.15 -19.83 2.38
CA ALA A 140 -8.56 -19.59 2.09
C ALA A 140 -9.11 -20.55 1.02
N ALA A 141 -8.34 -20.82 -0.03
CA ALA A 141 -8.73 -21.73 -1.10
C ALA A 141 -8.86 -23.18 -0.61
N MET A 142 -7.90 -23.68 0.16
CA MET A 142 -8.00 -25.00 0.80
C MET A 142 -9.22 -25.07 1.72
N ALA A 143 -9.43 -24.01 2.51
CA ALA A 143 -10.53 -23.93 3.45
C ALA A 143 -11.92 -23.76 2.82
N ILE A 144 -12.06 -23.46 1.52
CA ILE A 144 -13.36 -23.26 0.84
C ILE A 144 -13.59 -24.33 -0.24
N PHE A 145 -12.55 -24.71 -0.98
CA PHE A 145 -12.69 -25.59 -2.14
C PHE A 145 -12.31 -27.04 -1.85
N MET A 146 -11.56 -27.31 -0.77
CA MET A 146 -11.08 -28.65 -0.43
C MET A 146 -11.73 -29.21 0.85
N HIS A 147 -12.98 -28.81 1.11
CA HIS A 147 -13.81 -29.37 2.17
C HIS A 147 -14.04 -30.87 2.00
#